data_AF-L5LRU0-F1
#
_entry.id   AF-L5LRU0-F1
#
_cell.length_a   1.000
_cell.length_b   1.000
_cell.length_c   1.000
_cell.angle_alpha   90.00
_cell.angle_beta   90.00
_cell.angle_gamma   90.00
#
_symmetry.space_group_name_H-M   'P 1'
#
loop_
_entity.id
_entity.type
_entity.pdbx_description
1 polymer ?
#
loop_
_entity_poly.entity_id
_entity_poly.type
_entity_poly.pdbx_seq_one_letter_code
_entity_poly.pdbx_strand_id
1 'polypeptide(L)'
;MEPATWACALANRTVTSWFIVGSEPPAGRDAGAVSFPGLCRKMLCKVLCKALCKVLCKVLCKVLCKVLCKVLCKVLSKVNFVVCQLFALLAAVWFRTYLHSSKTSSFIRHVVATLLGLYLAVFCFGWYALHFLVQSGVSYCIMIIIGMEHMHKYCFVFALGYLVVCQITRVYIFDYGQYSADFSGPMMIMTQKITSLAYEIHDGMFRKDEDLTPSQRDLAVRRMPSLLEYLSYNCNFMGILAGPLCSYKDYITFIEGRSHHVTRSGEDGREAPPCGGAEPSPNAAVVQKLVVCGLSLLVHLTVSNAFPVEYNIDAHFQATASWPTKVLYLYVSLLAARPKYYFAWTLADAINNAAGFGFRGYDRHGEARWDLISNLRIQQIERSTSFKMFLDNWNIQTALWLKRVCYERTTWNPTVQTFVLSAIWHGVYPGYYLTFLTGVLMTLAARAMRNNFRHYFLKSPQRKLLYDVVTWAATQVAVSYTVVPFVLLSIKPSFAFYSSWSYCLHIAGLLVLLFLPVKKTQRGQDPHEHRRLSRSKKFDENSWGQNSFPTTTNNVCNQGPAQAARHPSGTE
;
A
#
# COMPACT_ATOMS: atom_id res chain seq x y z
N MET A 1 1.96 19.30 -31.15
CA MET A 1 1.15 20.16 -32.04
C MET A 1 -0.31 19.72 -31.97
N GLU A 2 -1.23 20.64 -32.19
CA GLU A 2 -2.55 20.83 -31.55
C GLU A 2 -3.60 19.69 -31.62
N PRO A 3 -4.35 19.44 -30.52
CA PRO A 3 -5.71 18.88 -30.55
C PRO A 3 -6.81 19.88 -30.12
N ALA A 4 -6.51 21.18 -30.02
CA ALA A 4 -7.45 22.19 -29.51
C ALA A 4 -8.36 22.83 -30.59
N THR A 5 -8.15 22.52 -31.87
CA THR A 5 -8.80 23.20 -33.00
C THR A 5 -10.21 22.68 -33.35
N TRP A 6 -10.57 21.46 -32.95
CA TRP A 6 -11.87 20.88 -33.31
C TRP A 6 -13.04 21.30 -32.40
N ALA A 7 -12.80 21.51 -31.10
CA ALA A 7 -13.86 21.91 -30.17
C ALA A 7 -14.28 23.39 -30.35
N CYS A 8 -13.35 24.28 -30.76
CA CYS A 8 -13.68 25.68 -31.06
C CYS A 8 -14.44 25.87 -32.38
N ALA A 9 -14.28 24.96 -33.36
CA ALA A 9 -14.94 25.07 -34.65
C ALA A 9 -16.46 24.80 -34.59
N LEU A 10 -16.92 23.96 -33.65
CA LEU A 10 -18.35 23.70 -33.44
C LEU A 10 -19.05 24.82 -32.66
N ALA A 11 -18.40 25.42 -31.67
CA ALA A 11 -18.99 26.52 -30.89
C ALA A 11 -19.14 27.82 -31.69
N ASN A 12 -18.29 28.04 -32.70
CA ASN A 12 -18.32 29.25 -33.52
C ASN A 12 -19.38 29.20 -34.65
N ARG A 13 -19.93 28.03 -34.98
CA ARG A 13 -20.98 27.88 -36.01
C ARG A 13 -22.40 28.10 -35.48
N THR A 14 -22.64 27.96 -34.18
CA THR A 14 -23.96 28.13 -33.56
C THR A 14 -24.30 29.57 -33.19
N VAL A 15 -23.31 30.47 -33.10
CA VAL A 15 -23.52 31.88 -32.70
C VAL A 15 -23.73 32.82 -33.90
N THR A 16 -23.37 32.39 -35.12
CA THR A 16 -23.55 33.19 -36.35
C THR A 16 -24.91 33.03 -37.05
N SER A 17 -25.84 32.20 -36.56
CA SER A 17 -27.17 32.02 -37.20
C SER A 17 -28.32 32.84 -36.59
N TRP A 18 -28.03 33.77 -35.67
CA TRP A 18 -29.05 34.59 -34.98
C TRP A 18 -29.03 36.08 -35.36
N PHE A 19 -28.20 36.49 -36.33
CA PHE A 19 -28.15 37.85 -36.84
C PHE A 19 -28.02 37.82 -38.36
N ILE A 20 -29.15 37.63 -39.07
CA ILE A 20 -29.47 38.10 -40.44
C ILE A 20 -30.87 37.54 -40.73
N VAL A 21 -31.93 38.31 -40.43
CA VAL A 21 -33.21 38.39 -41.18
C VAL A 21 -33.89 39.69 -40.71
N GLY A 22 -34.21 40.60 -41.63
CA GLY A 22 -35.15 41.71 -41.38
C GLY A 22 -34.66 43.12 -41.74
N SER A 23 -34.34 43.36 -43.01
CA SER A 23 -34.52 44.66 -43.70
C SER A 23 -36.00 44.77 -44.12
N GLU A 24 -36.71 45.88 -43.87
CA GLU A 24 -36.84 47.03 -44.79
C GLU A 24 -37.43 48.29 -44.07
N PRO A 25 -37.17 49.53 -44.58
CA PRO A 25 -37.63 50.79 -43.98
C PRO A 25 -38.80 51.45 -44.75
N PRO A 26 -39.47 52.48 -44.21
CA PRO A 26 -40.16 53.47 -45.03
C PRO A 26 -39.43 54.83 -45.05
N ALA A 27 -39.57 55.49 -46.20
CA ALA A 27 -38.94 56.74 -46.60
C ALA A 27 -39.51 57.99 -45.91
N GLY A 28 -38.69 59.02 -45.74
CA GLY A 28 -39.13 60.37 -45.36
C GLY A 28 -37.96 61.30 -45.01
N ARG A 29 -37.95 62.50 -45.59
CA ARG A 29 -36.85 63.48 -45.65
C ARG A 29 -36.62 64.24 -44.33
N ASP A 30 -35.38 64.64 -44.08
CA ASP A 30 -34.88 66.04 -44.02
C ASP A 30 -33.76 66.28 -42.99
N ALA A 31 -32.94 67.26 -43.34
CA ALA A 31 -31.60 67.57 -42.84
C ALA A 31 -31.53 68.15 -41.41
N GLY A 32 -30.36 68.01 -40.76
CA GLY A 32 -29.91 68.97 -39.76
C GLY A 32 -29.12 68.41 -38.57
N ALA A 33 -27.94 69.01 -38.37
CA ALA A 33 -27.14 69.02 -37.13
C ALA A 33 -26.40 67.73 -36.71
N VAL A 34 -25.12 67.69 -37.09
CA VAL A 34 -24.08 66.87 -36.47
C VAL A 34 -23.93 67.25 -35.00
N SER A 35 -24.44 66.41 -34.09
CA SER A 35 -24.00 66.42 -32.69
C SER A 35 -22.71 65.61 -32.57
N PHE A 36 -21.57 66.30 -32.66
CA PHE A 36 -20.23 65.72 -32.46
C PHE A 36 -20.03 64.93 -31.13
N PRO A 37 -20.77 65.17 -30.01
CA PRO A 37 -20.67 64.33 -28.81
C PRO A 37 -21.29 62.94 -28.98
N GLY A 38 -22.30 62.81 -29.85
CA GLY A 38 -23.08 61.58 -30.03
C GLY A 38 -22.38 60.52 -30.87
N LEU A 39 -21.65 60.94 -31.92
CA LEU A 39 -20.91 60.03 -32.79
C LEU A 39 -19.68 59.46 -32.08
N CYS A 40 -18.95 60.30 -31.33
CA CYS A 40 -17.81 59.86 -30.55
C CYS A 40 -18.24 58.93 -29.39
N ARG A 41 -19.37 59.24 -28.71
CA ARG A 41 -19.94 58.36 -27.68
C ARG A 41 -20.43 57.02 -28.25
N LYS A 42 -21.12 57.02 -29.41
CA LYS A 42 -21.58 55.78 -30.08
C LYS A 42 -20.41 54.93 -30.59
N MET A 43 -19.37 55.55 -31.14
CA MET A 43 -18.19 54.86 -31.64
C MET A 43 -17.35 54.29 -30.50
N LEU A 44 -17.11 55.08 -29.45
CA LEU A 44 -16.41 54.64 -28.24
C LEU A 44 -17.17 53.51 -27.55
N CYS A 45 -18.51 53.60 -27.46
CA CYS A 45 -19.35 52.55 -26.88
C CYS A 45 -19.31 51.26 -27.71
N LYS A 46 -19.35 51.35 -29.05
CA LYS A 46 -19.19 50.18 -29.93
C LYS A 46 -17.82 49.53 -29.80
N VAL A 47 -16.74 50.32 -29.74
CA VAL A 47 -15.37 49.81 -29.61
C VAL A 47 -15.14 49.19 -28.24
N LEU A 48 -15.54 49.87 -27.16
CA LEU A 48 -15.45 49.36 -25.79
C LEU A 48 -16.30 48.10 -25.61
N CYS A 49 -17.54 48.06 -26.10
CA CYS A 49 -18.40 46.89 -25.96
C CYS A 49 -17.84 45.69 -26.73
N LYS A 50 -17.30 45.89 -27.94
CA LYS A 50 -16.68 44.81 -28.73
C LYS A 50 -15.38 44.31 -28.11
N ALA A 51 -14.55 45.21 -27.57
CA ALA A 51 -13.32 44.86 -26.87
C ALA A 51 -13.61 44.14 -25.55
N LEU A 52 -14.52 44.68 -24.73
CA LEU A 52 -14.95 44.09 -23.45
C LEU A 52 -15.61 42.73 -23.67
N CYS A 53 -16.54 42.57 -24.62
CA CYS A 53 -17.12 41.25 -24.92
C CYS A 53 -16.07 40.24 -25.36
N LYS A 54 -15.12 40.64 -26.21
CA LYS A 54 -14.07 39.72 -26.70
C LYS A 54 -13.10 39.31 -25.58
N VAL A 55 -12.75 40.24 -24.69
CA VAL A 55 -11.90 39.97 -23.52
C VAL A 55 -12.66 39.17 -22.46
N LEU A 56 -13.87 39.57 -22.07
CA LEU A 56 -14.70 38.83 -21.11
C LEU A 56 -14.98 37.43 -21.62
N CYS A 57 -15.42 37.25 -22.87
CA CYS A 57 -15.77 35.93 -23.38
C CYS A 57 -14.53 35.02 -23.46
N LYS A 58 -13.37 35.55 -23.86
CA LYS A 58 -12.11 34.78 -23.89
C LYS A 58 -11.60 34.45 -22.48
N VAL A 59 -11.72 35.37 -21.53
CA VAL A 59 -11.30 35.15 -20.13
C VAL A 59 -12.28 34.23 -19.41
N LEU A 60 -13.60 34.45 -19.51
CA LEU A 60 -14.63 33.58 -18.95
C LEU A 60 -14.58 32.19 -19.55
N CYS A 61 -14.55 32.00 -20.88
CA CYS A 61 -14.42 30.64 -21.43
C CYS A 61 -13.12 29.98 -20.96
N LYS A 62 -11.99 30.69 -20.98
CA LYS A 62 -10.71 30.07 -20.58
C LYS A 62 -10.67 29.74 -19.09
N VAL A 63 -11.19 30.61 -18.22
CA VAL A 63 -11.20 30.41 -16.77
C VAL A 63 -12.30 29.43 -16.39
N LEU A 64 -13.54 29.62 -16.86
CA LEU A 64 -14.67 28.75 -16.57
C LEU A 64 -14.47 27.36 -17.16
N CYS A 65 -14.08 27.19 -18.42
CA CYS A 65 -13.80 25.84 -18.94
C CYS A 65 -12.62 25.19 -18.21
N LYS A 66 -11.57 25.94 -17.84
CA LYS A 66 -10.47 25.39 -17.05
C LYS A 66 -10.97 24.97 -15.66
N VAL A 67 -11.74 25.79 -14.96
CA VAL A 67 -12.28 25.46 -13.63
C VAL A 67 -13.30 24.32 -13.69
N LEU A 68 -14.23 24.36 -14.63
CA LEU A 68 -15.28 23.33 -14.81
C LEU A 68 -14.66 21.99 -15.23
N CYS A 69 -13.71 22.00 -16.17
CA CYS A 69 -12.98 20.80 -16.57
C CYS A 69 -12.15 20.25 -15.41
N LYS A 70 -11.51 21.11 -14.61
CA LYS A 70 -10.79 20.69 -13.40
C LYS A 70 -11.71 20.04 -12.36
N VAL A 71 -12.88 20.63 -12.10
CA VAL A 71 -13.85 20.10 -11.13
C VAL A 71 -14.48 18.81 -11.65
N LEU A 72 -14.90 18.76 -12.93
CA LEU A 72 -15.43 17.54 -13.54
C LEU A 72 -14.40 16.42 -13.55
N CYS A 73 -13.16 16.67 -13.99
CA CYS A 73 -12.10 15.65 -14.01
C CYS A 73 -11.78 15.13 -12.60
N LYS A 74 -11.85 15.99 -11.57
CA LYS A 74 -11.64 15.59 -10.16
C LYS A 74 -12.76 14.67 -9.64
N VAL A 75 -14.01 14.96 -9.99
CA VAL A 75 -15.16 14.13 -9.58
C VAL A 75 -15.18 12.83 -10.40
N LEU A 76 -15.04 12.95 -11.72
CA LEU A 76 -15.01 11.80 -12.64
C LEU A 76 -13.88 10.83 -12.33
N SER A 77 -12.67 11.29 -11.98
CA SER A 77 -11.56 10.39 -11.67
C SER A 77 -11.78 9.53 -10.43
N LYS A 78 -12.32 10.12 -9.36
CA LYS A 78 -12.68 9.37 -8.14
C LYS A 78 -13.85 8.42 -8.38
N VAL A 79 -14.84 8.87 -9.15
CA VAL A 79 -15.99 8.04 -9.54
C VAL A 79 -15.53 6.87 -10.41
N ASN A 80 -14.66 7.11 -11.39
CA ASN A 80 -14.09 6.06 -12.25
C ASN A 80 -13.38 5.00 -11.44
N PHE A 81 -12.56 5.38 -10.45
CA PHE A 81 -11.91 4.40 -9.57
C PHE A 81 -12.93 3.51 -8.85
N VAL A 82 -13.96 4.09 -8.23
CA VAL A 82 -14.97 3.31 -7.51
C VAL A 82 -15.76 2.42 -8.49
N VAL A 83 -16.17 2.95 -9.64
CA VAL A 83 -16.88 2.19 -10.69
C VAL A 83 -16.02 1.04 -11.22
N CYS A 84 -14.74 1.28 -11.51
CA CYS A 84 -13.78 0.25 -11.94
C CYS A 84 -13.68 -0.86 -10.87
N GLN A 85 -13.61 -0.52 -9.58
CA GLN A 85 -13.52 -1.50 -8.49
C GLN A 85 -14.81 -2.30 -8.30
N LEU A 86 -15.98 -1.66 -8.41
CA LEU A 86 -17.27 -2.35 -8.36
C LEU A 86 -17.44 -3.31 -9.56
N PHE A 87 -17.05 -2.86 -10.75
CA PHE A 87 -17.03 -3.73 -11.92
C PHE A 87 -16.03 -4.87 -11.75
N ALA A 88 -14.84 -4.62 -11.21
CA ALA A 88 -13.86 -5.66 -10.92
C ALA A 88 -14.38 -6.69 -9.91
N LEU A 89 -15.20 -6.28 -8.93
CA LEU A 89 -15.86 -7.18 -7.99
C LEU A 89 -16.87 -8.09 -8.70
N LEU A 90 -17.73 -7.53 -9.57
CA LEU A 90 -18.67 -8.32 -10.37
C LEU A 90 -17.94 -9.27 -11.32
N ALA A 91 -16.89 -8.78 -11.96
CA ALA A 91 -16.05 -9.57 -12.85
C ALA A 91 -15.28 -10.65 -12.09
N ALA A 92 -14.92 -10.44 -10.82
CA ALA A 92 -14.29 -11.44 -9.98
C ALA A 92 -15.24 -12.61 -9.67
N VAL A 93 -16.50 -12.31 -9.32
CA VAL A 93 -17.54 -13.33 -9.14
C VAL A 93 -17.75 -14.11 -10.44
N TRP A 94 -17.88 -13.40 -11.57
CA TRP A 94 -18.00 -14.02 -12.89
C TRP A 94 -16.79 -14.90 -13.25
N PHE A 95 -15.57 -14.40 -12.99
CA PHE A 95 -14.33 -15.13 -13.25
C PHE A 95 -14.27 -16.42 -12.45
N ARG A 96 -14.67 -16.40 -11.18
CA ARG A 96 -14.74 -17.61 -10.35
C ARG A 96 -15.79 -18.60 -10.85
N THR A 97 -16.98 -18.14 -11.19
CA THR A 97 -18.10 -19.01 -11.57
C THR A 97 -17.92 -19.67 -12.94
N TYR A 98 -17.49 -18.90 -13.94
CA TYR A 98 -17.43 -19.35 -15.33
C TYR A 98 -16.03 -19.76 -15.77
N LEU A 99 -14.98 -19.09 -15.29
CA LEU A 99 -13.59 -19.40 -15.62
C LEU A 99 -12.89 -20.20 -14.51
N HIS A 100 -13.63 -20.99 -13.75
CA HIS A 100 -13.09 -21.89 -12.73
C HIS A 100 -11.99 -22.79 -13.31
N SER A 101 -10.93 -23.08 -12.54
CA SER A 101 -9.75 -23.82 -13.00
C SER A 101 -10.07 -25.25 -13.42
N SER A 102 -11.12 -25.86 -12.85
CA SER A 102 -11.60 -27.17 -13.26
C SER A 102 -12.32 -27.19 -14.61
N LYS A 103 -12.76 -26.02 -15.13
CA LYS A 103 -13.55 -25.90 -16.37
C LYS A 103 -12.78 -25.23 -17.50
N THR A 104 -11.75 -24.46 -17.18
CA THR A 104 -11.08 -23.55 -18.11
C THR A 104 -9.57 -23.70 -18.00
N SER A 105 -8.87 -23.69 -19.14
CA SER A 105 -7.41 -23.77 -19.17
C SER A 105 -6.75 -22.55 -18.51
N SER A 106 -5.56 -22.76 -17.93
CA SER A 106 -4.75 -21.69 -17.34
C SER A 106 -4.45 -20.58 -18.35
N PHE A 107 -4.25 -20.93 -19.63
CA PHE A 107 -4.03 -19.98 -20.71
C PHE A 107 -5.19 -18.97 -20.83
N ILE A 108 -6.44 -19.45 -20.91
CA ILE A 108 -7.61 -18.58 -21.02
C ILE A 108 -7.75 -17.70 -19.78
N ARG A 109 -7.55 -18.28 -18.58
CA ARG A 109 -7.59 -17.54 -17.32
C ARG A 109 -6.56 -16.40 -17.29
N HIS A 110 -5.33 -16.64 -17.76
CA HIS A 110 -4.30 -15.61 -17.90
C HIS A 110 -4.71 -14.51 -18.89
N VAL A 111 -5.15 -14.89 -20.09
CA VAL A 111 -5.55 -13.93 -21.14
C VAL A 111 -6.69 -13.04 -20.64
N VAL A 112 -7.75 -13.63 -20.09
CA VAL A 112 -8.91 -12.87 -19.60
C VAL A 112 -8.52 -11.96 -18.43
N ALA A 113 -7.73 -12.47 -17.47
CA ALA A 113 -7.31 -11.65 -16.34
C ALA A 113 -6.48 -10.43 -16.78
N THR A 114 -5.62 -10.62 -17.79
CA THR A 114 -4.77 -9.58 -18.38
C THR A 114 -5.60 -8.56 -19.15
N LEU A 115 -6.42 -9.01 -20.10
CA LEU A 115 -7.22 -8.13 -20.97
C LEU A 115 -8.20 -7.28 -20.14
N LEU A 116 -8.84 -7.90 -19.15
CA LEU A 116 -9.75 -7.17 -18.27
C LEU A 116 -9.00 -6.13 -17.42
N GLY A 117 -7.80 -6.44 -16.95
CA GLY A 117 -7.01 -5.49 -16.18
C GLY A 117 -6.51 -4.34 -17.05
N LEU A 118 -6.03 -4.61 -18.26
CA LEU A 118 -5.66 -3.57 -19.22
C LEU A 118 -6.85 -2.69 -19.59
N TYR A 119 -8.03 -3.29 -19.80
CA TYR A 119 -9.28 -2.54 -20.01
C TYR A 119 -9.56 -1.59 -18.85
N LEU A 120 -9.48 -2.07 -17.60
CA LEU A 120 -9.69 -1.22 -16.42
C LEU A 120 -8.64 -0.12 -16.30
N ALA A 121 -7.38 -0.41 -16.60
CA ALA A 121 -6.33 0.60 -16.61
C ALA A 121 -6.60 1.69 -17.65
N VAL A 122 -6.95 1.32 -18.88
CA VAL A 122 -7.26 2.29 -19.95
C VAL A 122 -8.54 3.07 -19.62
N PHE A 123 -9.57 2.44 -19.08
CA PHE A 123 -10.79 3.13 -18.67
C PHE A 123 -10.54 4.13 -17.53
N CYS A 124 -9.79 3.73 -16.50
CA CYS A 124 -9.54 4.56 -15.33
C CYS A 124 -8.48 5.67 -15.61
N PHE A 125 -7.47 5.43 -16.45
CA PHE A 125 -6.32 6.33 -16.64
C PHE A 125 -6.07 6.80 -18.08
N GLY A 126 -6.84 6.33 -19.06
CA GLY A 126 -6.66 6.69 -20.48
C GLY A 126 -5.26 6.33 -20.99
N TRP A 127 -4.64 7.24 -21.74
CA TRP A 127 -3.30 7.07 -22.31
C TRP A 127 -2.19 6.86 -21.27
N TYR A 128 -2.38 7.31 -20.02
CA TYR A 128 -1.40 7.08 -18.96
C TYR A 128 -1.24 5.59 -18.62
N ALA A 129 -2.21 4.73 -18.96
CA ALA A 129 -2.09 3.29 -18.84
C ALA A 129 -0.90 2.71 -19.65
N LEU A 130 -0.42 3.43 -20.68
CA LEU A 130 0.77 3.05 -21.43
C LEU A 130 2.02 2.98 -20.53
N HIS A 131 2.13 3.82 -19.49
CA HIS A 131 3.23 3.74 -18.54
C HIS A 131 3.31 2.38 -17.83
N PHE A 132 2.17 1.72 -17.61
CA PHE A 132 2.13 0.38 -17.01
C PHE A 132 2.77 -0.65 -17.95
N LEU A 133 2.45 -0.57 -19.24
CA LEU A 133 3.01 -1.44 -20.27
C LEU A 133 4.50 -1.18 -20.49
N VAL A 134 4.93 0.08 -20.51
CA VAL A 134 6.35 0.45 -20.65
C VAL A 134 7.16 -0.06 -19.47
N GLN A 135 6.70 0.20 -18.24
CA GLN A 135 7.40 -0.25 -17.04
C GLN A 135 7.50 -1.78 -17.00
N SER A 136 6.38 -2.46 -17.27
CA SER A 136 6.31 -3.92 -17.29
C SER A 136 7.18 -4.52 -18.40
N GLY A 137 7.04 -4.04 -19.64
CA GLY A 137 7.73 -4.57 -20.82
C GLY A 137 9.24 -4.41 -20.76
N VAL A 138 9.73 -3.20 -20.46
CA VAL A 138 11.19 -2.96 -20.34
C VAL A 138 11.78 -3.78 -19.19
N SER A 139 11.08 -3.90 -18.06
CA SER A 139 11.54 -4.74 -16.95
C SER A 139 11.65 -6.21 -17.35
N TYR A 140 10.71 -6.73 -18.15
CA TYR A 140 10.80 -8.10 -18.67
C TYR A 140 11.98 -8.28 -19.62
N CYS A 141 12.21 -7.32 -20.53
CA CYS A 141 13.38 -7.33 -21.40
C CYS A 141 14.68 -7.36 -20.58
N ILE A 142 14.77 -6.58 -19.51
CA ILE A 142 15.93 -6.62 -18.59
C ILE A 142 16.08 -8.02 -17.98
N MET A 143 15.00 -8.65 -17.51
CA MET A 143 15.08 -10.00 -16.91
C MET A 143 15.52 -11.09 -17.90
N ILE A 144 15.22 -10.93 -19.19
CA ILE A 144 15.58 -11.92 -20.22
C ILE A 144 17.00 -11.69 -20.75
N ILE A 145 17.42 -10.43 -20.89
CA ILE A 145 18.71 -10.05 -21.50
C ILE A 145 19.85 -10.06 -20.47
N ILE A 146 19.59 -9.54 -19.27
CA ILE A 146 20.61 -9.46 -18.22
C ILE A 146 20.67 -10.81 -17.51
N GLY A 147 21.86 -11.41 -17.43
CA GLY A 147 22.05 -12.69 -16.76
C GLY A 147 21.52 -12.73 -15.32
N MET A 148 21.17 -13.94 -14.86
CA MET A 148 20.44 -14.18 -13.61
C MET A 148 21.08 -13.54 -12.37
N GLU A 149 22.41 -13.45 -12.34
CA GLU A 149 23.19 -12.84 -11.26
C GLU A 149 22.83 -11.37 -11.00
N HIS A 150 22.57 -10.60 -12.06
CA HIS A 150 22.47 -9.15 -11.96
C HIS A 150 21.09 -8.59 -12.28
N MET A 151 20.21 -9.35 -12.95
CA MET A 151 18.92 -8.85 -13.45
C MET A 151 18.09 -8.14 -12.38
N HIS A 152 18.08 -8.64 -11.14
CA HIS A 152 17.26 -8.09 -10.06
C HIS A 152 17.68 -6.66 -9.69
N LYS A 153 18.98 -6.34 -9.77
CA LYS A 153 19.51 -4.99 -9.50
C LYS A 153 19.08 -4.03 -10.60
N TYR A 154 19.26 -4.43 -11.87
CA TYR A 154 18.88 -3.61 -13.01
C TYR A 154 17.37 -3.41 -13.10
N CYS A 155 16.57 -4.45 -12.88
CA CYS A 155 15.12 -4.34 -12.79
C CYS A 155 14.69 -3.42 -11.65
N PHE A 156 15.35 -3.51 -10.49
CA PHE A 156 15.06 -2.63 -9.36
C PHE A 156 15.34 -1.16 -9.67
N VAL A 157 16.53 -0.86 -10.20
CA VAL A 157 16.94 0.50 -10.59
C VAL A 157 16.00 1.05 -11.66
N PHE A 158 15.69 0.27 -12.70
CA PHE A 158 14.79 0.70 -13.76
C PHE A 158 13.35 0.91 -13.26
N ALA A 159 12.75 -0.08 -12.59
CA ALA A 159 11.35 -0.01 -12.18
C ALA A 159 11.11 1.13 -11.17
N LEU A 160 12.01 1.28 -10.17
CA LEU A 160 11.93 2.37 -9.20
C LEU A 160 12.27 3.72 -9.84
N GLY A 161 13.29 3.78 -10.70
CA GLY A 161 13.68 5.00 -11.39
C GLY A 161 12.58 5.52 -12.33
N TYR A 162 11.95 4.62 -13.09
CA TYR A 162 10.84 4.96 -13.98
C TYR A 162 9.61 5.46 -13.19
N LEU A 163 9.29 4.82 -12.05
CA LEU A 163 8.27 5.31 -11.13
C LEU A 163 8.57 6.73 -10.65
N VAL A 164 9.82 6.99 -10.23
CA VAL A 164 10.24 8.33 -9.77
C VAL A 164 10.12 9.35 -10.90
N VAL A 165 10.53 9.03 -12.12
CA VAL A 165 10.36 9.92 -13.30
C VAL A 165 8.88 10.24 -13.52
N CYS A 166 7.99 9.24 -13.44
CA CYS A 166 6.56 9.45 -13.59
C CYS A 166 5.98 10.32 -12.45
N GLN A 167 6.44 10.12 -11.22
CA GLN A 167 6.06 10.95 -10.08
C GLN A 167 6.57 12.40 -10.22
N ILE A 168 7.81 12.62 -10.67
CA ILE A 168 8.36 13.95 -10.97
C ILE A 168 7.53 14.63 -12.06
N THR A 169 7.29 13.93 -13.17
CA THR A 169 6.45 14.42 -14.27
C THR A 169 5.07 14.83 -13.76
N ARG A 170 4.44 14.00 -12.93
CA ARG A 170 3.16 14.31 -12.27
C ARG A 170 3.21 15.59 -11.43
N VAL A 171 4.28 15.79 -10.67
CA VAL A 171 4.40 16.95 -9.75
C VAL A 171 4.73 18.24 -10.50
N TYR A 172 5.67 18.21 -11.44
CA TYR A 172 6.24 19.42 -12.04
C TYR A 172 5.65 19.79 -13.41
N ILE A 173 5.09 18.82 -14.15
CA ILE A 173 4.57 19.06 -15.50
C ILE A 173 3.04 19.22 -15.48
N PHE A 174 2.33 18.48 -14.63
CA PHE A 174 0.86 18.42 -14.64
C PHE A 174 0.16 19.41 -13.68
N ASP A 175 0.82 20.53 -13.32
CA ASP A 175 0.36 21.58 -12.40
C ASP A 175 0.20 21.13 -10.93
N TYR A 176 0.80 21.90 -10.02
CA TYR A 176 0.70 21.74 -8.57
C TYR A 176 -0.79 21.71 -8.14
N GLY A 177 -1.30 20.53 -7.75
CA GLY A 177 -2.67 20.37 -7.25
C GLY A 177 -3.73 19.93 -8.28
N GLN A 178 -3.37 19.45 -9.48
CA GLN A 178 -4.31 18.72 -10.34
C GLN A 178 -4.39 17.24 -9.94
N TYR A 179 -5.40 16.92 -9.14
CA TYR A 179 -5.77 15.54 -8.77
C TYR A 179 -6.61 14.90 -9.88
N SER A 180 -6.09 14.80 -11.11
CA SER A 180 -6.54 13.74 -12.03
C SER A 180 -6.15 12.39 -11.45
N ALA A 181 -6.89 11.31 -11.75
CA ALA A 181 -6.65 9.97 -11.20
C ALA A 181 -5.14 9.66 -11.15
N ASP A 182 -4.59 9.47 -9.94
CA ASP A 182 -3.15 9.32 -9.76
C ASP A 182 -2.70 7.97 -10.33
N PHE A 183 -2.31 7.97 -11.61
CA PHE A 183 -1.81 6.78 -12.30
C PHE A 183 -0.53 6.23 -11.65
N SER A 184 0.19 7.04 -10.85
CA SER A 184 1.37 6.57 -10.13
C SER A 184 1.03 5.58 -9.01
N GLY A 185 -0.20 5.58 -8.48
CA GLY A 185 -0.66 4.60 -7.47
C GLY A 185 -0.58 3.14 -7.96
N PRO A 186 -1.23 2.79 -9.09
CA PRO A 186 -1.03 1.50 -9.76
C PRO A 186 0.44 1.17 -10.06
N MET A 187 1.22 2.15 -10.53
CA MET A 187 2.64 1.95 -10.83
C MET A 187 3.46 1.61 -9.59
N MET A 188 3.11 2.16 -8.43
CA MET A 188 3.74 1.81 -7.17
C MET A 188 3.56 0.31 -6.88
N ILE A 189 2.36 -0.25 -7.05
CA ILE A 189 2.11 -1.70 -6.88
C ILE A 189 2.83 -2.53 -7.95
N MET A 190 2.81 -2.08 -9.21
CA MET A 190 3.52 -2.76 -10.30
C MET A 190 5.03 -2.81 -10.06
N THR A 191 5.61 -1.72 -9.54
CA THR A 191 7.03 -1.68 -9.12
C THR A 191 7.32 -2.75 -8.07
N GLN A 192 6.44 -2.92 -7.09
CA GLN A 192 6.61 -3.95 -6.07
C GLN A 192 6.53 -5.35 -6.66
N LYS A 193 5.57 -5.62 -7.55
CA LYS A 193 5.41 -6.92 -8.24
C LYS A 193 6.66 -7.28 -9.05
N ILE A 194 7.09 -6.37 -9.93
CA ILE A 194 8.25 -6.56 -10.81
C ILE A 194 9.51 -6.80 -10.00
N THR A 195 9.77 -5.96 -9.00
CA THR A 195 11.00 -6.07 -8.20
C THR A 195 10.98 -7.30 -7.30
N SER A 196 9.84 -7.65 -6.70
CA SER A 196 9.69 -8.89 -5.92
C SER A 196 10.02 -10.10 -6.80
N LEU A 197 9.39 -10.19 -7.98
CA LEU A 197 9.62 -11.28 -8.92
C LEU A 197 11.09 -11.36 -9.36
N ALA A 198 11.73 -10.22 -9.67
CA ALA A 198 13.14 -10.20 -10.06
C ALA A 198 14.05 -10.80 -8.98
N TYR A 199 13.81 -10.42 -7.71
CA TYR A 199 14.53 -10.97 -6.58
C TYR A 199 14.20 -12.45 -6.30
N GLU A 200 12.94 -12.84 -6.44
CA GLU A 200 12.47 -14.23 -6.27
C GLU A 200 13.08 -15.17 -7.32
N ILE A 201 13.23 -14.72 -8.58
CA ILE A 201 13.90 -15.51 -9.63
C ILE A 201 15.41 -15.56 -9.40
N HIS A 202 16.06 -14.45 -9.00
CA HIS A 202 17.48 -14.49 -8.64
C HIS A 202 17.75 -15.45 -7.49
N ASP A 203 16.94 -15.41 -6.44
CA ASP A 203 17.08 -16.33 -5.31
C ASP A 203 16.85 -17.79 -5.72
N GLY A 204 15.94 -18.06 -6.67
CA GLY A 204 15.63 -19.41 -7.10
C GLY A 204 16.56 -20.01 -8.16
N MET A 205 17.06 -19.21 -9.09
CA MET A 205 17.84 -19.73 -10.23
C MET A 205 19.35 -19.45 -10.12
N PHE A 206 19.78 -18.57 -9.22
CA PHE A 206 21.20 -18.21 -9.07
C PHE A 206 21.78 -18.58 -7.69
N ARG A 207 21.01 -18.37 -6.60
CA ARG A 207 21.48 -18.69 -5.24
C ARG A 207 21.22 -20.16 -4.89
N LYS A 208 22.04 -20.70 -3.98
CA LYS A 208 21.86 -22.04 -3.42
C LYS A 208 20.87 -22.03 -2.26
N ASP A 209 20.15 -23.13 -2.09
CA ASP A 209 19.06 -23.25 -1.10
C ASP A 209 19.54 -23.13 0.35
N GLU A 210 20.80 -23.50 0.61
CA GLU A 210 21.43 -23.38 1.93
C GLU A 210 21.66 -21.92 2.33
N ASP A 211 21.87 -21.03 1.35
CA ASP A 211 22.14 -19.61 1.59
C ASP A 211 20.83 -18.80 1.76
N LEU A 212 19.68 -19.40 1.45
CA LEU A 212 18.39 -18.74 1.51
C LEU A 212 17.80 -18.79 2.91
N THR A 213 17.21 -17.67 3.35
CA THR A 213 16.34 -17.71 4.53
C THR A 213 15.11 -18.59 4.23
N PRO A 214 14.44 -19.17 5.25
CA PRO A 214 13.24 -19.97 5.01
C PRO A 214 12.19 -19.26 4.14
N SER A 215 11.94 -17.98 4.41
CA SER A 215 11.00 -17.17 3.61
C SER A 215 11.47 -16.93 2.18
N GLN A 216 12.78 -16.80 1.92
CA GLN A 216 13.30 -16.65 0.56
C GLN A 216 13.16 -17.95 -0.21
N ARG A 217 13.46 -19.09 0.43
CA ARG A 217 13.31 -20.42 -0.18
C ARG A 217 11.86 -20.73 -0.54
N ASP A 218 10.90 -20.36 0.31
CA ASP A 218 9.47 -20.59 0.06
C ASP A 218 8.95 -19.82 -1.16
N LEU A 219 9.50 -18.61 -1.39
CA LEU A 219 9.11 -17.70 -2.47
C LEU A 219 9.99 -17.83 -3.73
N ALA A 220 11.07 -18.60 -3.67
CA ALA A 220 12.03 -18.75 -4.75
C ALA A 220 11.37 -19.27 -6.03
N VAL A 221 11.60 -18.56 -7.14
CA VAL A 221 11.06 -18.90 -8.45
C VAL A 221 12.15 -19.61 -9.26
N ARG A 222 11.92 -20.89 -9.58
CA ARG A 222 12.90 -21.80 -10.22
C ARG A 222 12.79 -21.88 -11.74
N ARG A 223 11.87 -21.12 -12.34
CA ARG A 223 11.72 -21.04 -13.81
C ARG A 223 11.42 -19.62 -14.23
N MET A 224 11.93 -19.23 -15.40
CA MET A 224 11.61 -17.92 -15.96
C MET A 224 10.13 -17.90 -16.39
N PRO A 225 9.33 -16.89 -15.98
CA PRO A 225 7.96 -16.71 -16.44
C PRO A 225 7.88 -16.52 -17.96
N SER A 226 6.90 -17.14 -18.59
CA SER A 226 6.51 -16.76 -19.96
C SER A 226 5.98 -15.32 -19.99
N LEU A 227 5.99 -14.69 -21.16
CA LEU A 227 5.47 -13.33 -21.33
C LEU A 227 4.01 -13.22 -20.87
N LEU A 228 3.19 -14.23 -21.15
CA LEU A 228 1.79 -14.25 -20.74
C LEU A 228 1.63 -14.33 -19.22
N GLU A 229 2.35 -15.24 -18.55
CA GLU A 229 2.32 -15.37 -17.08
C GLU A 229 2.77 -14.06 -16.41
N TYR A 230 3.84 -13.45 -16.93
CA TYR A 230 4.38 -12.18 -16.45
C TYR A 230 3.41 -11.00 -16.65
N LEU A 231 2.83 -10.85 -17.84
CA LEU A 231 1.85 -9.80 -18.12
C LEU A 231 0.59 -10.00 -17.30
N SER A 232 0.13 -11.24 -17.15
CA SER A 232 -1.02 -11.59 -16.31
C SER A 232 -0.76 -11.27 -14.84
N TYR A 233 0.41 -11.60 -14.30
CA TYR A 233 0.76 -11.25 -12.92
C TYR A 233 0.77 -9.73 -12.68
N ASN A 234 1.35 -8.96 -13.60
CA ASN A 234 1.43 -7.51 -13.46
C ASN A 234 0.10 -6.79 -13.72
N CYS A 235 -0.62 -7.21 -14.77
CA CYS A 235 -1.78 -6.52 -15.31
C CYS A 235 -3.13 -7.22 -15.03
N ASN A 236 -3.23 -8.07 -14.01
CA ASN A 236 -4.50 -8.69 -13.67
C ASN A 236 -5.52 -7.68 -13.13
N PHE A 237 -6.78 -7.83 -13.54
CA PHE A 237 -7.89 -6.96 -13.11
C PHE A 237 -8.11 -6.93 -11.59
N MET A 238 -7.81 -8.02 -10.88
CA MET A 238 -8.03 -8.14 -9.43
C MET A 238 -7.14 -7.20 -8.62
N GLY A 239 -5.99 -6.79 -9.18
CA GLY A 239 -5.01 -6.01 -8.43
C GLY A 239 -4.38 -4.82 -9.15
N ILE A 240 -4.69 -4.58 -10.43
CA ILE A 240 -4.04 -3.52 -11.20
C ILE A 240 -4.29 -2.10 -10.66
N LEU A 241 -5.45 -1.83 -10.06
CA LEU A 241 -5.82 -0.47 -9.64
C LEU A 241 -5.32 -0.10 -8.24
N ALA A 242 -5.56 -0.98 -7.25
CA ALA A 242 -5.20 -0.74 -5.84
C ALA A 242 -4.82 -2.04 -5.12
N GLY A 243 -4.69 -3.14 -5.86
CA GLY A 243 -4.54 -4.49 -5.34
C GLY A 243 -3.47 -4.61 -4.28
N PRO A 244 -3.67 -5.42 -3.23
CA PRO A 244 -2.53 -5.79 -2.42
C PRO A 244 -1.48 -6.49 -3.29
N LEU A 245 -0.21 -6.24 -2.99
CA LEU A 245 0.87 -7.02 -3.56
C LEU A 245 0.70 -8.50 -3.17
N CYS A 246 0.93 -9.40 -4.12
CA CYS A 246 0.96 -10.84 -3.90
C CYS A 246 2.25 -11.44 -4.45
N SER A 247 2.68 -12.59 -3.94
CA SER A 247 3.80 -13.32 -4.55
C SER A 247 3.41 -13.82 -5.95
N TYR A 248 4.38 -13.87 -6.85
CA TYR A 248 4.21 -14.50 -8.14
C TYR A 248 3.78 -15.97 -8.01
N LYS A 249 4.39 -16.71 -7.06
CA LYS A 249 4.08 -18.13 -6.82
C LYS A 249 2.63 -18.35 -6.42
N ASP A 250 2.11 -17.52 -5.52
CA ASP A 250 0.71 -17.57 -5.08
C ASP A 250 -0.25 -17.27 -6.25
N TYR A 251 0.08 -16.24 -7.05
CA TYR A 251 -0.72 -15.85 -8.21
C TYR A 251 -0.80 -16.96 -9.27
N ILE A 252 0.34 -17.55 -9.61
CA ILE A 252 0.42 -18.63 -10.60
C ILE A 252 -0.30 -19.89 -10.11
N THR A 253 -0.11 -20.24 -8.82
CA THR A 253 -0.83 -21.35 -8.18
C THR A 253 -2.35 -21.14 -8.22
N PHE A 254 -2.81 -19.91 -8.02
CA PHE A 254 -4.22 -19.55 -8.18
C PHE A 254 -4.72 -19.65 -9.61
N ILE A 255 -4.01 -19.07 -10.59
CA ILE A 255 -4.46 -19.11 -12.00
C ILE A 255 -4.48 -20.55 -12.52
N GLU A 256 -3.52 -21.38 -12.14
CA GLU A 256 -3.43 -22.77 -12.58
C GLU A 256 -4.30 -23.73 -11.75
N GLY A 257 -4.97 -23.25 -10.69
CA GLY A 257 -5.89 -24.05 -9.89
C GLY A 257 -5.23 -25.06 -8.95
N ARG A 258 -3.94 -24.90 -8.64
CA ARG A 258 -3.22 -25.79 -7.72
C ARG A 258 -3.44 -25.47 -6.23
N SER A 259 -4.15 -24.39 -5.92
CA SER A 259 -4.38 -23.90 -4.56
C SER A 259 -5.13 -24.88 -3.65
N HIS A 260 -5.84 -25.86 -4.20
CA HIS A 260 -6.64 -26.84 -3.43
C HIS A 260 -5.79 -27.94 -2.76
N HIS A 261 -4.48 -27.94 -2.98
CA HIS A 261 -3.55 -28.88 -2.34
C HIS A 261 -2.85 -28.29 -1.09
N VAL A 262 -3.35 -27.18 -0.52
CA VAL A 262 -2.79 -26.65 0.73
C VAL A 262 -3.23 -27.52 1.91
N THR A 263 -2.34 -28.46 2.21
CA THR A 263 -2.35 -29.43 3.30
C THR A 263 -2.49 -28.76 4.65
N ARG A 264 -3.30 -29.35 5.55
CA ARG A 264 -3.35 -28.99 6.96
C ARG A 264 -1.97 -29.23 7.59
N SER A 265 -1.25 -28.15 7.91
CA SER A 265 -0.06 -28.23 8.76
C SER A 265 -0.50 -28.55 10.19
N GLY A 266 -0.46 -29.82 10.57
CA GLY A 266 -0.68 -30.23 11.96
C GLY A 266 0.47 -29.75 12.85
N GLU A 267 0.19 -29.51 14.14
CA GLU A 267 1.19 -29.09 15.14
C GLU A 267 2.35 -30.10 15.32
N ASP A 268 2.28 -31.29 14.70
CA ASP A 268 3.30 -32.36 14.75
C ASP A 268 4.14 -32.52 13.47
N GLY A 269 4.08 -31.59 12.51
CA GLY A 269 4.90 -31.65 11.30
C GLY A 269 4.58 -32.82 10.35
N ARG A 270 3.47 -33.54 10.58
CA ARG A 270 2.94 -34.56 9.67
C ARG A 270 1.92 -33.91 8.75
N GLU A 271 2.19 -33.98 7.44
CA GLU A 271 1.26 -33.62 6.39
C GLU A 271 0.01 -34.52 6.50
N ALA A 272 -1.13 -33.96 6.88
CA ALA A 272 -2.40 -34.69 6.85
C ALA A 272 -2.88 -34.83 5.39
N PRO A 273 -3.54 -35.92 4.99
CA PRO A 273 -3.99 -36.10 3.61
C PRO A 273 -4.88 -34.92 3.16
N PRO A 274 -4.94 -34.61 1.85
CA PRO A 274 -5.89 -33.65 1.33
C PRO A 274 -7.30 -34.11 1.73
N CYS A 275 -7.95 -33.39 2.64
CA CYS A 275 -9.37 -33.60 2.86
C CYS A 275 -10.05 -33.29 1.52
N GLY A 276 -10.68 -34.29 0.88
CA GLY A 276 -11.46 -34.14 -0.34
C GLY A 276 -12.74 -33.31 -0.14
N GLY A 277 -12.61 -32.15 0.49
CA GLY A 277 -13.68 -31.23 0.82
C GLY A 277 -13.93 -30.23 -0.31
N ALA A 278 -15.20 -29.85 -0.46
CA ALA A 278 -15.64 -28.81 -1.37
C ALA A 278 -14.84 -27.51 -1.18
N GLU A 279 -14.60 -26.80 -2.28
CA GLU A 279 -13.89 -25.52 -2.28
C GLU A 279 -14.53 -24.55 -1.25
N PRO A 280 -13.75 -23.90 -0.37
CA PRO A 280 -14.31 -22.99 0.62
C PRO A 280 -15.01 -21.81 -0.09
N SER A 281 -16.20 -21.46 0.40
CA SER A 281 -16.95 -20.31 -0.08
C SER A 281 -16.31 -19.01 0.42
N PRO A 282 -16.11 -18.00 -0.46
CA PRO A 282 -15.55 -16.71 -0.07
C PRO A 282 -16.63 -15.75 0.45
N ASN A 283 -17.92 -16.10 0.32
CA ASN A 283 -19.03 -15.15 0.42
C ASN A 283 -19.07 -14.44 1.77
N ALA A 284 -18.90 -15.18 2.87
CA ALA A 284 -18.89 -14.59 4.22
C ALA A 284 -17.75 -13.56 4.38
N ALA A 285 -16.54 -13.91 3.92
CA ALA A 285 -15.39 -13.02 3.98
C ALA A 285 -15.56 -11.80 3.07
N VAL A 286 -16.11 -11.96 1.87
CA VAL A 286 -16.40 -10.87 0.94
C VAL A 286 -17.45 -9.92 1.52
N VAL A 287 -18.58 -10.44 2.01
CA VAL A 287 -19.65 -9.63 2.64
C VAL A 287 -19.10 -8.86 3.84
N GLN A 288 -18.33 -9.51 4.72
CA GLN A 288 -17.71 -8.84 5.86
C GLN A 288 -16.80 -7.67 5.41
N LYS A 289 -15.96 -7.90 4.39
CA LYS A 289 -15.09 -6.84 3.83
C LYS A 289 -15.89 -5.72 3.17
N LEU A 290 -17.00 -6.01 2.49
CA LEU A 290 -17.87 -5.00 1.90
C LEU A 290 -18.58 -4.14 2.96
N VAL A 291 -19.00 -4.73 4.08
CA VAL A 291 -19.53 -3.97 5.23
C VAL A 291 -18.46 -3.02 5.78
N VAL A 292 -17.23 -3.50 5.96
CA VAL A 292 -16.09 -2.65 6.38
C VAL A 292 -15.83 -1.52 5.37
N CYS A 293 -15.94 -1.79 4.07
CA CYS A 293 -15.82 -0.77 3.03
C CYS A 293 -16.91 0.29 3.14
N GLY A 294 -18.18 -0.12 3.28
CA GLY A 294 -19.32 0.78 3.44
C GLY A 294 -19.16 1.69 4.66
N LEU A 295 -18.80 1.12 5.82
CA LEU A 295 -18.54 1.88 7.04
C LEU A 295 -17.35 2.84 6.88
N SER A 296 -16.25 2.38 6.30
CA SER A 296 -15.05 3.22 6.10
C SER A 296 -15.33 4.39 5.14
N LEU A 297 -16.09 4.15 4.07
CA LEU A 297 -16.50 5.18 3.13
C LEU A 297 -17.45 6.19 3.79
N LEU A 298 -18.44 5.72 4.55
CA LEU A 298 -19.34 6.59 5.30
C LEU A 298 -18.57 7.51 6.25
N VAL A 299 -17.68 6.95 7.07
CA VAL A 299 -16.83 7.72 8.00
C VAL A 299 -15.95 8.71 7.23
N HIS A 300 -15.37 8.31 6.09
CA HIS A 300 -14.58 9.22 5.28
C HIS A 300 -15.42 10.40 4.76
N LEU A 301 -16.60 10.16 4.20
CA LEU A 301 -17.45 11.20 3.61
C LEU A 301 -18.02 12.17 4.67
N THR A 302 -18.25 11.68 5.89
CA THR A 302 -18.86 12.46 6.99
C THR A 302 -17.83 13.15 7.89
N VAL A 303 -16.83 12.41 8.38
CA VAL A 303 -15.92 12.88 9.44
C VAL A 303 -14.69 13.59 8.87
N SER A 304 -14.19 13.19 7.69
CA SER A 304 -12.92 13.75 7.19
C SER A 304 -12.98 15.23 6.83
N ASN A 305 -14.15 15.73 6.41
CA ASN A 305 -14.36 17.15 6.14
C ASN A 305 -14.50 17.97 7.43
N ALA A 306 -14.95 17.36 8.53
CA ALA A 306 -15.12 18.03 9.82
C ALA A 306 -13.78 18.20 10.56
N PHE A 307 -12.80 17.33 10.30
CA PHE A 307 -11.50 17.34 10.96
C PHE A 307 -10.34 17.37 9.95
N PRO A 308 -10.18 18.47 9.17
CA PRO A 308 -9.09 18.59 8.22
C PRO A 308 -7.74 18.58 8.93
N VAL A 309 -6.77 17.84 8.37
CA VAL A 309 -5.42 17.72 8.97
C VAL A 309 -4.70 19.06 8.96
N GLU A 310 -5.00 19.91 7.98
CA GLU A 310 -4.47 21.25 7.80
C GLU A 310 -4.80 22.20 8.96
N TYR A 311 -5.84 21.93 9.75
CA TYR A 311 -6.14 22.77 10.92
C TYR A 311 -5.10 22.64 12.03
N ASN A 312 -4.29 21.56 12.05
CA ASN A 312 -3.16 21.44 12.98
C ASN A 312 -2.09 22.52 12.77
N ILE A 313 -2.08 23.18 11.59
CA ILE A 313 -1.17 24.27 11.24
C ILE A 313 -1.87 25.62 11.10
N ASP A 314 -3.15 25.69 11.45
CA ASP A 314 -3.88 26.95 11.47
C ASP A 314 -3.30 27.89 12.55
N ALA A 315 -3.05 29.15 12.18
CA ALA A 315 -2.38 30.10 13.06
C ALA A 315 -3.22 30.44 14.29
N HIS A 316 -4.55 30.54 14.14
CA HIS A 316 -5.44 30.80 15.26
C HIS A 316 -5.49 29.61 16.20
N PHE A 317 -5.66 28.39 15.67
CA PHE A 317 -5.64 27.17 16.47
C PHE A 317 -4.33 26.98 17.22
N GLN A 318 -3.19 27.22 16.57
CA GLN A 318 -1.89 27.11 17.23
C GLN A 318 -1.70 28.12 18.36
N ALA A 319 -2.23 29.34 18.20
CA ALA A 319 -2.12 30.40 19.21
C ALA A 319 -3.07 30.20 20.40
N THR A 320 -4.28 29.68 20.19
CA THR A 320 -5.33 29.65 21.23
C THR A 320 -5.55 28.29 21.87
N ALA A 321 -5.27 27.18 21.19
CA ALA A 321 -5.60 25.86 21.69
C ALA A 321 -4.66 25.39 22.81
N SER A 322 -5.24 24.84 23.87
CA SER A 322 -4.50 24.17 24.94
C SER A 322 -3.75 22.93 24.44
N TRP A 323 -2.71 22.50 25.16
CA TRP A 323 -1.93 21.31 24.77
C TRP A 323 -2.78 20.02 24.66
N PRO A 324 -3.69 19.71 25.62
CA PRO A 324 -4.60 18.57 25.46
C PRO A 324 -5.51 18.68 24.23
N THR A 325 -6.02 19.89 23.92
CA THR A 325 -6.82 20.12 22.71
C THR A 325 -6.02 19.84 21.45
N LYS A 326 -4.76 20.28 21.38
CA LYS A 326 -3.86 20.00 20.25
C LYS A 326 -3.62 18.50 20.07
N VAL A 327 -3.38 17.76 21.15
CA VAL A 327 -3.20 16.30 21.12
C VAL A 327 -4.45 15.58 20.66
N LEU A 328 -5.60 15.93 21.21
CA LEU A 328 -6.88 15.33 20.84
C LEU A 328 -7.22 15.61 19.38
N TYR A 329 -7.07 16.86 18.93
CA TYR A 329 -7.33 17.24 17.54
C TYR A 329 -6.38 16.53 16.57
N LEU A 330 -5.08 16.45 16.90
CA LEU A 330 -4.11 15.70 16.12
C LEU A 330 -4.56 14.24 15.95
N TYR A 331 -4.93 13.58 17.06
CA TYR A 331 -5.39 12.20 16.99
C TYR A 331 -6.66 12.05 16.13
N VAL A 332 -7.68 12.89 16.38
CA VAL A 332 -8.98 12.81 15.69
C VAL A 332 -8.85 13.13 14.21
N SER A 333 -8.11 14.16 13.82
CA SER A 333 -7.92 14.54 12.41
C SER A 333 -7.19 13.45 11.62
N LEU A 334 -6.15 12.81 12.19
CA LEU A 334 -5.45 11.72 11.51
C LEU A 334 -6.26 10.41 11.52
N LEU A 335 -7.04 10.15 12.58
CA LEU A 335 -8.02 9.07 12.59
C LEU A 335 -9.07 9.28 11.48
N ALA A 336 -9.57 10.49 11.29
CA ALA A 336 -10.55 10.83 10.25
C ALA A 336 -9.98 10.76 8.82
N ALA A 337 -8.66 10.92 8.66
CA ALA A 337 -7.98 10.84 7.37
C ALA A 337 -7.69 9.40 6.89
N ARG A 338 -7.63 8.42 7.79
CA ARG A 338 -7.29 7.01 7.49
C ARG A 338 -8.35 6.19 6.73
N PRO A 339 -9.67 6.33 6.97
CA PRO A 339 -10.70 5.46 6.41
C PRO A 339 -10.71 5.34 4.88
N LYS A 340 -10.21 6.34 4.14
CA LYS A 340 -10.05 6.24 2.67
C LYS A 340 -9.14 5.08 2.26
N TYR A 341 -8.08 4.80 3.03
CA TYR A 341 -7.18 3.66 2.80
C TYR A 341 -7.83 2.34 3.21
N TYR A 342 -8.61 2.36 4.30
CA TYR A 342 -9.38 1.20 4.74
C TYR A 342 -10.39 0.77 3.68
N PHE A 343 -11.11 1.71 3.10
CA PHE A 343 -12.00 1.47 1.97
C PHE A 343 -11.23 0.88 0.77
N ALA A 344 -10.23 1.59 0.24
CA ALA A 344 -9.58 1.20 -1.01
C ALA A 344 -8.89 -0.17 -0.93
N TRP A 345 -8.12 -0.43 0.14
CA TRP A 345 -7.40 -1.69 0.28
C TRP A 345 -8.28 -2.86 0.71
N THR A 346 -9.34 -2.62 1.50
CA THR A 346 -10.29 -3.69 1.85
C THR A 346 -11.15 -4.09 0.66
N LEU A 347 -11.53 -3.12 -0.19
CA LEU A 347 -12.27 -3.40 -1.42
C LEU A 347 -11.43 -4.22 -2.40
N ALA A 348 -10.16 -3.83 -2.57
CA ALA A 348 -9.22 -4.59 -3.40
C ALA A 348 -9.03 -6.03 -2.88
N ASP A 349 -8.91 -6.22 -1.57
CA ASP A 349 -8.86 -7.54 -0.92
C ASP A 349 -10.16 -8.34 -1.15
N ALA A 350 -11.33 -7.70 -1.05
CA ALA A 350 -12.63 -8.32 -1.34
C ALA A 350 -12.75 -8.81 -2.79
N ILE A 351 -12.23 -8.05 -3.76
CA ILE A 351 -12.23 -8.43 -5.19
C ILE A 351 -11.40 -9.69 -5.42
N ASN A 352 -10.21 -9.77 -4.82
CA ASN A 352 -9.38 -10.96 -4.94
C ASN A 352 -10.09 -12.18 -4.32
N ASN A 353 -10.66 -12.03 -3.12
CA ASN A 353 -11.39 -13.10 -2.45
C ASN A 353 -12.63 -13.55 -3.24
N ALA A 354 -13.36 -12.62 -3.86
CA ALA A 354 -14.49 -12.93 -4.73
C ALA A 354 -14.07 -13.78 -5.95
N ALA A 355 -12.87 -13.54 -6.49
CA ALA A 355 -12.30 -14.36 -7.57
C ALA A 355 -11.81 -15.75 -7.09
N GLY A 356 -11.81 -16.00 -5.77
CA GLY A 356 -11.24 -17.20 -5.16
C GLY A 356 -9.75 -17.11 -4.85
N PHE A 357 -9.14 -15.94 -5.01
CA PHE A 357 -7.75 -15.70 -4.62
C PHE A 357 -7.68 -15.06 -3.23
N GLY A 358 -6.76 -15.49 -2.36
CA GLY A 358 -6.63 -14.93 -1.01
C GLY A 358 -6.91 -15.90 0.14
N PHE A 359 -7.23 -17.16 -0.18
CA PHE A 359 -7.35 -18.24 0.79
C PHE A 359 -5.97 -18.68 1.31
N ARG A 360 -5.80 -18.70 2.64
CA ARG A 360 -4.56 -19.11 3.30
C ARG A 360 -4.61 -20.56 3.81
N GLY A 361 -5.79 -21.11 4.02
CA GLY A 361 -6.01 -22.37 4.71
C GLY A 361 -7.05 -22.24 5.83
N TYR A 362 -7.20 -23.29 6.62
CA TYR A 362 -8.13 -23.32 7.74
C TYR A 362 -7.44 -22.91 9.05
N ASP A 363 -8.21 -22.36 9.98
CA ASP A 363 -7.74 -22.13 11.35
C ASP A 363 -7.89 -23.38 12.23
N ARG A 364 -7.58 -23.24 13.53
CA ARG A 364 -7.68 -24.32 14.52
C ARG A 364 -9.13 -24.81 14.73
N HIS A 365 -10.11 -23.99 14.40
CA HIS A 365 -11.53 -24.28 14.51
C HIS A 365 -12.10 -24.86 13.21
N GLY A 366 -11.29 -24.98 12.15
CA GLY A 366 -11.74 -25.45 10.85
C GLY A 366 -12.37 -24.37 9.97
N GLU A 367 -12.26 -23.09 10.35
CA GLU A 367 -12.82 -21.97 9.59
C GLU A 367 -11.86 -21.50 8.50
N ALA A 368 -12.41 -21.20 7.32
CA ALA A 368 -11.64 -20.79 6.15
C ALA A 368 -11.04 -19.38 6.34
N ARG A 369 -9.72 -19.25 6.25
CA ARG A 369 -9.03 -17.95 6.35
C ARG A 369 -8.79 -17.32 4.99
N TRP A 370 -9.37 -16.15 4.80
CA TRP A 370 -9.31 -15.34 3.59
C TRP A 370 -8.45 -14.08 3.77
N ASP A 371 -7.26 -14.27 4.35
CA ASP A 371 -6.33 -13.19 4.71
C ASP A 371 -4.91 -13.36 4.13
N LEU A 372 -4.73 -14.19 3.09
CA LEU A 372 -3.43 -14.48 2.47
C LEU A 372 -2.72 -13.20 2.03
N ILE A 373 -3.45 -12.35 1.29
CA ILE A 373 -2.94 -11.10 0.70
C ILE A 373 -3.53 -9.84 1.35
N SER A 374 -4.09 -9.95 2.55
CA SER A 374 -4.67 -8.78 3.24
C SER A 374 -3.62 -7.70 3.52
N ASN A 375 -3.94 -6.46 3.15
CA ASN A 375 -3.08 -5.30 3.36
C ASN A 375 -3.30 -4.60 4.70
N LEU A 376 -4.41 -4.90 5.39
CA LEU A 376 -4.84 -4.19 6.59
C LEU A 376 -5.37 -5.16 7.63
N ARG A 377 -5.03 -4.87 8.88
CA ARG A 377 -5.68 -5.45 10.07
C ARG A 377 -6.19 -4.33 10.96
N ILE A 378 -7.33 -3.74 10.58
CA ILE A 378 -7.89 -2.51 11.19
C ILE A 378 -7.94 -2.59 12.72
N GLN A 379 -8.44 -3.69 13.27
CA GLN A 379 -8.51 -3.87 14.74
C GLN A 379 -7.12 -3.85 15.40
N GLN A 380 -6.10 -4.41 14.76
CA GLN A 380 -4.73 -4.42 15.29
C GLN A 380 -4.05 -3.05 15.13
N ILE A 381 -4.43 -2.28 14.11
CA ILE A 381 -3.98 -0.90 13.91
C ILE A 381 -4.55 -0.01 15.02
N GLU A 382 -5.88 0.01 15.18
CA GLU A 382 -6.53 0.93 16.13
C GLU A 382 -6.27 0.58 17.59
N ARG A 383 -5.90 -0.66 17.89
CA ARG A 383 -5.55 -1.14 19.24
C ARG A 383 -4.05 -1.36 19.43
N SER A 384 -3.21 -0.79 18.57
CA SER A 384 -1.76 -1.02 18.63
C SER A 384 -1.14 -0.37 19.88
N THR A 385 -0.32 -1.14 20.62
CA THR A 385 0.40 -0.68 21.83
C THR A 385 1.89 -0.43 21.58
N SER A 386 2.30 -0.42 20.31
CA SER A 386 3.65 -0.04 19.92
C SER A 386 3.69 0.42 18.47
N PHE A 387 4.61 1.34 18.17
CA PHE A 387 4.83 1.86 16.82
C PHE A 387 5.08 0.73 15.79
N LYS A 388 5.89 -0.27 16.17
CA LYS A 388 6.13 -1.45 15.33
C LYS A 388 4.85 -2.24 15.04
N MET A 389 4.01 -2.47 16.06
CA MET A 389 2.74 -3.20 15.87
C MET A 389 1.79 -2.44 14.93
N PHE A 390 1.78 -1.10 14.97
CA PHE A 390 1.02 -0.30 14.01
C PHE A 390 1.53 -0.54 12.58
N LEU A 391 2.85 -0.38 12.37
CA LEU A 391 3.48 -0.54 11.05
C LEU A 391 3.33 -1.95 10.48
N ASP A 392 3.46 -2.99 11.31
CA ASP A 392 3.34 -4.39 10.88
C ASP A 392 1.91 -4.75 10.41
N ASN A 393 0.91 -3.92 10.74
CA ASN A 393 -0.50 -4.13 10.39
C ASN A 393 -1.05 -3.14 9.35
N TRP A 394 -0.27 -2.12 8.99
CA TRP A 394 -0.60 -1.10 8.01
C TRP A 394 0.15 -1.40 6.69
N ASN A 395 -0.60 -1.55 5.58
CA ASN A 395 -0.03 -1.84 4.27
C ASN A 395 0.94 -3.05 4.30
N ILE A 396 0.43 -4.16 4.84
CA ILE A 396 1.22 -5.35 5.22
C ILE A 396 2.05 -5.87 4.06
N GLN A 397 1.48 -5.97 2.85
CA GLN A 397 2.21 -6.53 1.71
C GLN A 397 3.35 -5.62 1.24
N THR A 398 3.17 -4.29 1.34
CA THR A 398 4.27 -3.33 1.09
C THR A 398 5.37 -3.47 2.13
N ALA A 399 5.02 -3.64 3.40
CA ALA A 399 6.02 -3.86 4.46
C ALA A 399 6.81 -5.16 4.24
N LEU A 400 6.13 -6.22 3.78
CA LEU A 400 6.78 -7.48 3.40
C LEU A 400 7.69 -7.32 2.18
N TRP A 401 7.27 -6.57 1.17
CA TRP A 401 8.14 -6.22 0.03
C TRP A 401 9.40 -5.50 0.49
N LEU A 402 9.25 -4.38 1.21
CA LEU A 402 10.36 -3.62 1.79
C LEU A 402 11.31 -4.50 2.60
N LYS A 403 10.75 -5.45 3.37
CA LYS A 403 11.54 -6.43 4.12
C LYS A 403 12.38 -7.31 3.19
N ARG A 404 11.76 -7.89 2.16
CA ARG A 404 12.37 -8.87 1.25
C ARG A 404 13.36 -8.26 0.26
N VAL A 405 13.09 -7.07 -0.26
CA VAL A 405 13.94 -6.44 -1.29
C VAL A 405 15.02 -5.53 -0.71
N CYS A 406 14.87 -5.07 0.54
CA CYS A 406 15.80 -4.14 1.17
C CYS A 406 16.27 -4.60 2.54
N TYR A 407 15.38 -4.68 3.54
CA TYR A 407 15.79 -4.92 4.94
C TYR A 407 16.63 -6.18 5.14
N GLU A 408 16.22 -7.30 4.54
CA GLU A 408 16.92 -8.59 4.67
C GLU A 408 18.19 -8.67 3.83
N ARG A 409 18.32 -7.82 2.80
CA ARG A 409 19.42 -7.85 1.84
C ARG A 409 20.53 -6.86 2.15
N THR A 410 20.27 -5.87 3.00
CA THR A 410 21.28 -4.88 3.40
C THR A 410 21.99 -5.26 4.69
N THR A 411 23.26 -4.89 4.80
CA THR A 411 24.11 -5.13 5.98
C THR A 411 24.23 -3.91 6.87
N TRP A 412 24.20 -2.71 6.29
CA TRP A 412 24.42 -1.45 6.99
C TRP A 412 23.08 -0.74 7.28
N ASN A 413 22.78 -0.45 8.55
CA ASN A 413 21.56 0.26 8.98
C ASN A 413 20.25 -0.14 8.25
N PRO A 414 19.81 -1.42 8.32
CA PRO A 414 18.67 -1.89 7.54
C PRO A 414 17.37 -1.10 7.72
N THR A 415 17.10 -0.63 8.94
CA THR A 415 15.93 0.20 9.22
C THR A 415 15.99 1.52 8.44
N VAL A 416 17.11 2.25 8.48
CA VAL A 416 17.24 3.54 7.79
C VAL A 416 17.05 3.35 6.28
N GLN A 417 17.76 2.40 5.68
CA GLN A 417 17.66 2.15 4.24
C GLN A 417 16.25 1.77 3.81
N THR A 418 15.55 0.96 4.62
CA THR A 418 14.17 0.55 4.33
C THR A 418 13.20 1.73 4.35
N PHE A 419 13.34 2.64 5.31
CA PHE A 419 12.51 3.84 5.39
C PHE A 419 12.83 4.84 4.28
N VAL A 420 14.09 4.98 3.87
CA VAL A 420 14.49 5.79 2.72
C VAL A 420 13.90 5.22 1.42
N LEU A 421 14.00 3.90 1.21
CA LEU A 421 13.38 3.25 0.07
C LEU A 421 11.86 3.47 0.07
N SER A 422 11.23 3.36 1.24
CA SER A 422 9.80 3.66 1.38
C SER A 422 9.48 5.11 0.98
N ALA A 423 10.30 6.10 1.39
CA ALA A 423 10.11 7.49 0.99
C ALA A 423 10.18 7.68 -0.53
N ILE A 424 11.21 7.13 -1.16
CA ILE A 424 11.41 7.19 -2.61
C ILE A 424 10.23 6.54 -3.35
N TRP A 425 9.76 5.39 -2.87
CA TRP A 425 8.61 4.70 -3.47
C TRP A 425 7.32 5.51 -3.39
N HIS A 426 7.06 6.21 -2.29
CA HIS A 426 5.89 7.11 -2.17
C HIS A 426 6.02 8.35 -3.06
N GLY A 427 7.24 8.87 -3.24
CA GLY A 427 7.58 9.80 -4.31
C GLY A 427 8.38 11.02 -3.86
N VAL A 428 8.33 12.08 -4.66
CA VAL A 428 9.25 13.22 -4.54
C VAL A 428 8.77 14.34 -3.63
N TYR A 429 7.58 14.21 -3.03
CA TYR A 429 7.07 15.20 -2.10
C TYR A 429 7.91 15.22 -0.81
N PRO A 430 8.42 16.39 -0.37
CA PRO A 430 9.26 16.48 0.82
C PRO A 430 8.60 15.96 2.10
N GLY A 431 7.28 16.06 2.21
CA GLY A 431 6.52 15.52 3.34
C GLY A 431 6.73 14.02 3.57
N TYR A 432 6.93 13.23 2.49
CA TYR A 432 7.23 11.80 2.62
C TYR A 432 8.56 11.58 3.34
N TYR A 433 9.62 12.26 2.92
CA TYR A 433 10.94 12.14 3.52
C TYR A 433 10.94 12.52 5.00
N LEU A 434 10.25 13.61 5.37
CA LEU A 434 10.09 14.03 6.77
C LEU A 434 9.36 12.96 7.61
N THR A 435 8.28 12.39 7.08
CA THR A 435 7.54 11.31 7.75
C THR A 435 8.39 10.06 7.93
N PHE A 436 9.08 9.58 6.89
CA PHE A 436 9.87 8.36 7.00
C PHE A 436 11.11 8.54 7.88
N LEU A 437 11.78 9.70 7.83
CA LEU A 437 12.89 10.00 8.74
C LEU A 437 12.42 10.05 10.20
N THR A 438 11.31 10.72 10.47
CA THR A 438 10.67 10.71 11.80
C THR A 438 10.27 9.29 12.21
N GLY A 439 9.75 8.49 11.27
CA GLY A 439 9.40 7.09 11.49
C GLY A 439 10.59 6.22 11.91
N VAL A 440 11.80 6.48 11.40
CA VAL A 440 13.02 5.79 11.86
C VAL A 440 13.25 6.07 13.35
N LEU A 441 13.28 7.35 13.73
CA LEU A 441 13.49 7.77 15.11
C LEU A 441 12.44 7.15 16.04
N MET A 442 11.15 7.27 15.70
CA MET A 442 10.05 6.74 16.52
C MET A 442 10.10 5.21 16.62
N THR A 443 10.46 4.51 15.54
CA THR A 443 10.57 3.04 15.55
C THR A 443 11.69 2.58 16.49
N LEU A 444 12.85 3.22 16.43
CA LEU A 444 14.00 2.87 17.27
C LEU A 444 13.71 3.22 18.74
N ALA A 445 13.19 4.42 19.02
CA ALA A 445 12.84 4.86 20.37
C ALA A 445 11.77 3.97 21.01
N ALA A 446 10.68 3.67 20.28
CA ALA A 446 9.62 2.78 20.76
C ALA A 446 10.14 1.36 21.06
N ARG A 447 11.09 0.87 20.25
CA ARG A 447 11.75 -0.44 20.50
C ARG A 447 12.58 -0.39 21.78
N ALA A 448 13.39 0.65 21.97
CA ALA A 448 14.20 0.83 23.18
C ALA A 448 13.32 0.90 24.43
N MET A 449 12.26 1.71 24.41
CA MET A 449 11.28 1.79 25.52
C MET A 449 10.68 0.42 25.84
N ARG A 450 10.16 -0.28 24.82
CA ARG A 450 9.48 -1.57 25.04
C ARG A 450 10.45 -2.64 25.59
N ASN A 451 11.69 -2.67 25.12
CA ASN A 451 12.69 -3.63 25.57
C ASN A 451 13.15 -3.39 27.02
N ASN A 452 13.16 -2.14 27.47
CA ASN A 452 13.66 -1.76 28.79
C ASN A 452 12.57 -1.69 29.86
N PHE A 453 11.31 -1.45 29.49
CA PHE A 453 10.25 -1.21 30.48
C PHE A 453 9.15 -2.28 30.52
N ARG A 454 8.84 -2.95 29.39
CA ARG A 454 7.64 -3.80 29.30
C ARG A 454 7.57 -4.87 30.39
N HIS A 455 8.69 -5.53 30.71
CA HIS A 455 8.70 -6.66 31.65
C HIS A 455 8.28 -6.29 33.08
N TYR A 456 8.43 -5.03 33.50
CA TYR A 456 7.99 -4.57 34.82
C TYR A 456 6.45 -4.55 34.97
N PHE A 457 5.73 -4.48 33.86
CA PHE A 457 4.27 -4.34 33.85
C PHE A 457 3.52 -5.66 33.60
N LEU A 458 4.22 -6.74 33.23
CA LEU A 458 3.58 -8.02 32.87
C LEU A 458 3.15 -8.89 34.06
N LYS A 459 3.64 -8.58 35.28
CA LYS A 459 3.42 -9.45 36.45
C LYS A 459 1.99 -9.44 37.01
N SER A 460 1.24 -8.35 36.83
CA SER A 460 -0.13 -8.20 37.33
C SER A 460 -1.07 -7.79 36.20
N PRO A 461 -2.30 -8.35 36.13
CA PRO A 461 -3.29 -7.97 35.11
C PRO A 461 -3.59 -6.47 35.10
N GLN A 462 -3.71 -5.83 36.28
CA GLN A 462 -3.99 -4.40 36.40
C GLN A 462 -2.82 -3.55 35.88
N ARG A 463 -1.57 -3.91 36.23
CA ARG A 463 -0.37 -3.21 35.74
C ARG A 463 -0.20 -3.37 34.23
N LYS A 464 -0.53 -4.55 33.71
CA LYS A 464 -0.52 -4.82 32.27
C LYS A 464 -1.57 -3.96 31.56
N LEU A 465 -2.80 -3.88 32.08
CA LEU A 465 -3.85 -3.06 31.50
C LEU A 465 -3.46 -1.58 31.47
N LEU A 466 -2.91 -1.06 32.58
CA LEU A 466 -2.40 0.32 32.64
C LEU A 466 -1.31 0.55 31.59
N TYR A 467 -0.34 -0.35 31.49
CA TYR A 467 0.70 -0.28 30.47
C TYR A 467 0.12 -0.30 29.04
N ASP A 468 -0.83 -1.19 28.77
CA ASP A 468 -1.45 -1.32 27.45
C ASP A 468 -2.23 -0.04 27.09
N VAL A 469 -2.98 0.58 28.00
CA VAL A 469 -3.70 1.84 27.77
C VAL A 469 -2.73 3.00 27.52
N VAL A 470 -1.71 3.15 28.36
CA VAL A 470 -0.72 4.22 28.24
C VAL A 470 0.08 4.09 26.94
N THR A 471 0.55 2.89 26.63
CA THR A 471 1.33 2.65 25.41
C THR A 471 0.49 2.69 24.15
N TRP A 472 -0.80 2.34 24.23
CA TRP A 472 -1.76 2.60 23.15
C TRP A 472 -1.87 4.10 22.88
N ALA A 473 -2.20 4.91 23.89
CA ALA A 473 -2.35 6.35 23.72
C ALA A 473 -1.07 7.00 23.17
N ALA A 474 0.09 6.65 23.74
CA ALA A 474 1.39 7.13 23.25
C ALA A 474 1.68 6.70 21.81
N THR A 475 1.33 5.46 21.43
CA THR A 475 1.51 4.97 20.06
C THR A 475 0.64 5.74 19.07
N GLN A 476 -0.64 5.95 19.38
CA GLN A 476 -1.56 6.66 18.49
C GLN A 476 -1.13 8.12 18.27
N VAL A 477 -0.65 8.79 19.32
CA VAL A 477 -0.11 10.17 19.21
C VAL A 477 1.21 10.17 18.41
N ALA A 478 2.13 9.24 18.69
CA ALA A 478 3.41 9.17 17.98
C ALA A 478 3.24 8.89 16.48
N VAL A 479 2.32 8.00 16.12
CA VAL A 479 1.96 7.73 14.72
C VAL A 479 1.34 8.97 14.08
N SER A 480 0.37 9.61 14.76
CA SER A 480 -0.29 10.81 14.22
C SER A 480 0.70 11.93 13.95
N TYR A 481 1.59 12.21 14.91
CA TYR A 481 2.68 13.19 14.77
C TYR A 481 3.63 12.86 13.60
N THR A 482 3.95 11.58 13.42
CA THR A 482 4.83 11.11 12.34
C THR A 482 4.19 11.30 10.95
N VAL A 483 2.88 11.12 10.84
CA VAL A 483 2.14 11.08 9.57
C VAL A 483 1.70 12.47 9.09
N VAL A 484 1.66 13.50 9.94
CA VAL A 484 1.24 14.86 9.52
C VAL A 484 1.97 15.36 8.25
N PRO A 485 3.31 15.32 8.15
CA PRO A 485 4.00 15.74 6.93
C PRO A 485 3.61 14.93 5.69
N PHE A 486 3.32 13.64 5.83
CA PHE A 486 2.86 12.78 4.75
C PHE A 486 1.55 13.29 4.14
N VAL A 487 0.66 13.86 4.96
CA VAL A 487 -0.60 14.43 4.51
C VAL A 487 -0.40 15.84 3.93
N LEU A 488 0.47 16.66 4.56
CA LEU A 488 0.73 18.03 4.14
C LEU A 488 1.60 18.15 2.88
N LEU A 489 2.38 17.11 2.55
CA LEU A 489 3.26 16.98 1.37
C LEU A 489 4.39 18.03 1.22
N SER A 490 4.35 19.14 1.95
CA SER A 490 5.22 20.31 1.78
C SER A 490 6.10 20.61 3.00
N ILE A 491 7.29 21.18 2.77
CA ILE A 491 8.30 21.52 3.79
C ILE A 491 7.76 22.55 4.78
N LYS A 492 7.35 23.73 4.30
CA LYS A 492 6.99 24.87 5.16
C LYS A 492 5.85 24.53 6.13
N PRO A 493 4.71 23.94 5.69
CA PRO A 493 3.65 23.47 6.58
C PRO A 493 4.13 22.42 7.60
N SER A 494 4.99 21.49 7.19
CA SER A 494 5.48 20.41 8.06
C SER A 494 6.39 20.94 9.18
N PHE A 495 7.30 21.88 8.86
CA PHE A 495 8.13 22.53 9.88
C PHE A 495 7.34 23.47 10.79
N ALA A 496 6.31 24.15 10.27
CA ALA A 496 5.40 24.94 11.10
C ALA A 496 4.68 24.06 12.14
N PHE A 497 4.21 22.88 11.72
CA PHE A 497 3.63 21.88 12.64
C PHE A 497 4.65 21.44 13.70
N TYR A 498 5.87 21.03 13.31
CA TYR A 498 6.86 20.59 14.28
C TYR A 498 7.28 21.70 15.25
N SER A 499 7.41 22.93 14.76
CA SER A 499 7.72 24.09 15.58
C SER A 499 6.61 24.38 16.60
N SER A 500 5.32 24.26 16.22
CA SER A 500 4.21 24.48 17.16
C SER A 500 4.11 23.41 18.24
N TRP A 501 4.71 22.24 18.00
CA TRP A 501 4.87 21.15 18.95
C TRP A 501 6.24 21.17 19.66
N SER A 502 7.03 22.22 19.45
CA SER A 502 8.38 22.38 19.99
C SER A 502 9.30 21.17 19.73
N TYR A 503 9.06 20.44 18.64
CA TYR A 503 9.76 19.19 18.30
C TYR A 503 9.72 18.13 19.42
N CYS A 504 8.71 18.16 20.29
CA CYS A 504 8.72 17.44 21.57
C CYS A 504 8.94 15.93 21.43
N LEU A 505 8.32 15.27 20.45
CA LEU A 505 8.49 13.84 20.22
C LEU A 505 9.83 13.51 19.57
N HIS A 506 10.39 14.39 18.74
CA HIS A 506 11.75 14.20 18.22
C HIS A 506 12.76 14.27 19.36
N ILE A 507 12.65 15.28 20.22
CA ILE A 507 13.50 15.43 21.40
C ILE A 507 13.35 14.21 22.31
N ALA A 508 12.12 13.82 22.66
CA ALA A 508 11.87 12.64 23.49
C ALA A 508 12.45 11.36 22.88
N GLY A 509 12.28 11.16 21.57
CA GLY A 509 12.85 10.01 20.85
C GLY A 509 14.37 9.99 20.90
N LEU A 510 15.02 11.14 20.72
CA LEU A 510 16.49 11.26 20.82
C LEU A 510 16.99 11.00 22.24
N LEU A 511 16.34 11.55 23.26
CA LEU A 511 16.70 11.31 24.66
C LEU A 511 16.55 9.82 25.02
N VAL A 512 15.48 9.16 24.57
CA VAL A 512 15.29 7.72 24.74
C VAL A 512 16.44 6.92 24.13
N LEU A 513 16.88 7.27 22.92
CA LEU A 513 17.99 6.58 22.26
C LEU A 513 19.36 6.89 22.87
N LEU A 514 19.52 8.07 23.48
CA LEU A 514 20.74 8.47 24.16
C LEU A 514 20.90 7.75 25.52
N PHE A 515 19.82 7.65 26.28
CA PHE A 515 19.87 7.16 27.67
C PHE A 515 19.52 5.67 27.83
N LEU A 516 18.78 5.06 26.90
CA LEU A 516 18.41 3.65 27.02
C LEU A 516 19.27 2.75 26.14
N PRO A 517 19.67 1.57 26.63
CA PRO A 517 20.43 0.63 25.84
C PRO A 517 19.55 0.10 24.71
N VAL A 518 19.99 0.32 23.47
CA VAL A 518 19.38 -0.27 22.28
C VAL A 518 20.05 -1.62 22.06
N LYS A 519 19.43 -2.69 22.54
CA LYS A 519 19.87 -4.05 22.18
C LYS A 519 19.85 -4.19 20.66
N LYS A 520 21.02 -4.39 20.05
CA LYS A 520 21.10 -4.79 18.64
C LYS A 520 20.30 -6.08 18.51
N THR A 521 19.32 -6.10 17.62
CA THR A 521 18.66 -7.35 17.24
C THR A 521 19.77 -8.24 16.69
N GLN A 522 20.15 -9.29 17.43
CA GLN A 522 21.03 -10.32 16.89
C GLN A 522 20.32 -10.87 15.65
N ARG A 523 20.84 -10.51 14.47
CA ARG A 523 20.50 -11.17 13.21
C ARG A 523 20.86 -12.62 13.47
N GLY A 524 19.89 -13.53 13.35
CA GLY A 524 20.06 -14.93 13.75
C GLY A 524 21.44 -15.42 13.35
N GLN A 525 22.29 -15.66 14.33
CA GLN A 525 23.56 -16.31 14.07
C GLN A 525 23.22 -17.64 13.43
N ASP A 526 23.89 -17.87 12.31
CA ASP A 526 23.86 -19.11 11.57
C ASP A 526 23.95 -20.30 12.55
N PRO A 527 23.05 -21.30 12.52
CA PRO A 527 23.18 -22.51 13.33
C PRO A 527 24.55 -23.20 13.13
N HIS A 528 25.24 -22.91 12.03
CA HIS A 528 26.59 -23.39 11.73
C HIS A 528 27.68 -22.80 12.63
N GLU A 529 27.54 -21.58 13.15
CA GLU A 529 28.58 -20.96 14.00
C GLU A 529 28.56 -21.59 15.41
N HIS A 530 27.37 -21.83 15.96
CA HIS A 530 27.19 -22.59 17.21
C HIS A 530 27.58 -24.07 17.07
N ARG A 531 27.45 -24.67 15.87
CA ARG A 531 27.89 -26.05 15.61
C ARG A 531 29.42 -26.17 15.50
N ARG A 532 30.12 -25.14 14.98
CA ARG A 532 31.60 -25.11 14.96
C ARG A 532 32.17 -24.83 16.35
N LEU A 533 31.58 -23.91 17.13
CA LEU A 533 32.02 -23.63 18.50
C LEU A 533 31.72 -24.78 19.47
N SER A 534 30.59 -25.49 19.31
CA SER A 534 30.30 -26.70 20.10
C SER A 534 31.16 -27.90 19.69
N ARG A 535 31.51 -28.06 18.40
CA ARG A 535 32.40 -29.13 17.93
C ARG A 535 33.87 -28.88 18.29
N SER A 536 34.31 -27.62 18.36
CA SER A 536 35.63 -27.24 18.89
C SER A 536 35.74 -27.53 20.38
N LYS A 537 34.74 -27.12 21.18
CA LYS A 537 34.72 -27.44 22.62
C LYS A 537 34.67 -28.93 22.91
N LYS A 538 33.95 -29.72 22.09
CA LYS A 538 33.87 -31.18 22.24
C LYS A 538 35.17 -31.91 21.82
N PHE A 539 36.05 -31.25 21.08
CA PHE A 539 37.38 -31.79 20.75
C PHE A 539 38.42 -31.45 21.83
N ASP A 540 38.29 -30.30 22.48
CA ASP A 540 39.21 -29.89 23.56
C ASP A 540 38.90 -30.59 24.90
N GLU A 541 37.62 -30.85 25.23
CA GLU A 541 37.22 -31.55 26.47
C GLU A 541 37.48 -33.07 26.47
N ASN A 542 37.79 -33.68 25.33
CA ASN A 542 38.05 -35.12 25.23
C ASN A 542 39.54 -35.50 25.30
N SER A 543 40.44 -34.56 25.60
CA SER A 543 41.90 -34.81 25.63
C SER A 543 42.56 -34.84 27.01
N TRP A 544 41.80 -34.76 28.11
CA TRP A 544 42.37 -34.87 29.46
C TRP A 544 41.65 -35.94 30.28
N GLY A 545 42.42 -36.98 30.61
CA GLY A 545 41.95 -38.27 31.08
C GLY A 545 41.51 -38.35 32.54
N GLN A 546 40.79 -39.44 32.80
CA GLN A 546 40.95 -40.38 33.91
C GLN A 546 41.47 -39.83 35.25
N ASN A 547 40.62 -39.83 36.28
CA ASN A 547 40.70 -40.76 37.42
C ASN A 547 39.79 -40.33 38.59
N SER A 548 39.34 -41.35 39.34
CA SER A 548 38.91 -41.32 40.77
C SER A 548 37.42 -41.11 41.10
N PHE A 549 36.78 -42.22 41.47
CA PHE A 549 35.66 -42.38 42.42
C PHE A 549 36.04 -41.94 43.87
N PRO A 550 35.17 -41.98 44.93
CA PRO A 550 33.73 -42.31 45.03
C PRO A 550 32.86 -41.42 45.99
N THR A 551 31.56 -41.77 46.04
CA THR A 551 30.68 -41.93 47.23
C THR A 551 29.73 -40.83 47.77
N THR A 552 28.47 -41.30 47.93
CA THR A 552 27.44 -41.01 48.97
C THR A 552 26.75 -39.63 48.95
N THR A 553 25.42 -39.47 49.09
CA THR A 553 24.37 -40.35 49.66
C THR A 553 22.96 -39.86 49.26
N ASN A 554 22.12 -40.82 48.85
CA ASN A 554 20.73 -41.09 49.28
C ASN A 554 19.75 -39.96 49.67
N ASN A 555 18.61 -39.88 48.96
CA ASN A 555 17.30 -40.48 49.36
C ASN A 555 16.25 -40.12 48.27
N VAL A 556 15.61 -41.08 47.57
CA VAL A 556 14.42 -41.90 47.97
C VAL A 556 13.18 -40.99 48.12
N CYS A 557 12.02 -41.16 47.46
CA CYS A 557 11.38 -42.33 46.86
C CYS A 557 10.28 -41.95 45.81
N ASN A 558 10.05 -42.90 44.88
CA ASN A 558 8.84 -43.36 44.16
C ASN A 558 7.47 -42.68 44.43
N GLN A 559 6.52 -42.65 43.48
CA GLN A 559 5.88 -43.73 42.70
C GLN A 559 5.29 -43.12 41.40
N GLY A 560 5.11 -43.74 40.23
CA GLY A 560 5.00 -45.13 39.78
C GLY A 560 3.85 -45.20 38.73
N PRO A 561 4.06 -45.66 37.47
CA PRO A 561 3.02 -45.76 36.44
C PRO A 561 2.45 -47.18 36.33
N ALA A 562 1.15 -47.33 36.02
CA ALA A 562 0.53 -48.64 35.80
C ALA A 562 0.41 -48.96 34.29
N GLN A 563 1.02 -50.09 33.90
CA GLN A 563 1.05 -50.68 32.56
C GLN A 563 -0.14 -51.62 32.31
N ALA A 564 -0.41 -51.82 31.02
CA ALA A 564 -1.25 -52.84 30.42
C ALA A 564 -0.78 -54.27 30.73
N ALA A 565 -1.72 -55.20 30.87
CA ALA A 565 -1.48 -56.64 30.98
C ALA A 565 -2.09 -57.39 29.78
N ARG A 566 -1.30 -58.27 29.16
CA ARG A 566 -1.75 -59.39 28.32
C ARG A 566 -0.78 -60.56 28.44
N HIS A 567 -1.33 -61.74 28.73
CA HIS A 567 -0.99 -63.10 28.28
C HIS A 567 -1.45 -64.13 29.35
N PRO A 568 -1.55 -65.45 29.05
CA PRO A 568 -2.12 -66.13 27.88
C PRO A 568 -3.05 -67.34 28.27
N SER A 569 -3.60 -68.01 27.24
CA SER A 569 -4.01 -69.43 27.15
C SER A 569 -5.02 -70.08 28.12
N GLY A 570 -6.02 -70.76 27.54
CA GLY A 570 -6.44 -72.09 28.03
C GLY A 570 -7.95 -72.34 28.17
N THR A 571 -8.46 -73.18 27.25
CA THR A 571 -9.53 -74.19 27.41
C THR A 571 -11.00 -73.79 27.65
N GLU A 572 -11.82 -74.41 26.81
CA GLU A 572 -13.30 -74.59 26.76
C GLU A 572 -14.19 -73.44 26.28
#